data_AF-A0A2K5E045-F1
#
_entry.id   AF-A0A2K5E045-F1
#
_cell.length_a   1.000
_cell.length_b   1.000
_cell.length_c   1.000
_cell.angle_alpha   90.00
_cell.angle_beta   90.00
_cell.angle_gamma   90.00
#
_symmetry.space_group_name_H-M   'P 1'
#
loop_
_entity.id
_entity.type
_entity.pdbx_description
1 polymer ?
#
loop_
_entity_poly.entity_id
_entity_poly.type
_entity_poly.pdbx_seq_one_letter_code
_entity_poly.pdbx_strand_id
1 'polypeptide(L)'
;METWSVEQVCSWLVEKNLGELVQRFQEEEVSGAALLALNDRMVQQLVKKIGHQAVLMDLIKKYKQNTQGLKSPENPKEAALVMQTEAAREDEETSSPVSHGEQMPSFYPSENLEDGLIDQRVLKQRRNVKHLARSKALQWTKSYVLPEFPYDVKCMLAEQKCPDHSMRIRIIEFLQADMTKYLEGSLYPSTQQYNDVVNALLQAHPFLDEDGCGFFLWKRALKDRFKYVRRPIEDDEQVIRNKCKFGHRKGQTRKSIADIRFDEIKLVQIKLSA
;
A
#
# COMPACT_ATOMS: atom_id res chain seq x y z
N MET A 1 -1.12 30.32 -8.73
CA MET A 1 -2.42 29.79 -9.20
C MET A 1 -3.57 30.73 -8.87
N GLU A 2 -3.51 31.47 -7.77
CA GLU A 2 -4.58 32.41 -7.37
C GLU A 2 -4.83 33.55 -8.38
N THR A 3 -3.79 34.02 -9.09
CA THR A 3 -3.88 35.09 -10.10
C THR A 3 -4.11 34.59 -11.53
N TRP A 4 -4.45 33.31 -11.72
CA TRP A 4 -4.57 32.75 -13.07
C TRP A 4 -5.87 33.13 -13.77
N SER A 5 -5.77 33.46 -15.06
CA SER A 5 -6.92 33.63 -15.95
C SER A 5 -7.59 32.28 -16.28
N VAL A 6 -8.80 32.33 -16.83
CA VAL A 6 -9.54 31.13 -17.26
C VAL A 6 -8.75 30.34 -18.31
N GLU A 7 -8.10 31.02 -19.27
CA GLU A 7 -7.26 30.36 -20.28
C GLU A 7 -6.07 29.61 -19.65
N GLN A 8 -5.43 30.20 -18.64
CA GLN A 8 -4.32 29.56 -17.93
C GLN A 8 -4.79 28.33 -17.14
N VAL A 9 -5.99 28.37 -16.56
CA VAL A 9 -6.62 27.20 -15.92
C VAL A 9 -6.92 26.11 -16.96
N CYS A 10 -7.44 26.47 -18.13
CA CYS A 10 -7.71 25.54 -19.21
C CYS A 10 -6.43 24.87 -19.74
N SER A 11 -5.36 25.63 -19.99
CA SER A 11 -4.06 25.07 -20.39
C SER A 11 -3.52 24.10 -19.33
N TRP A 12 -3.65 24.45 -18.05
CA TRP A 12 -3.24 23.59 -16.94
C TRP A 12 -4.06 22.29 -16.87
N LEU A 13 -5.37 22.33 -17.12
CA LEU A 13 -6.20 21.12 -17.19
C LEU A 13 -5.75 20.18 -18.30
N VAL A 14 -5.39 20.71 -19.48
CA VAL A 14 -4.83 19.91 -20.58
C VAL A 14 -3.51 19.25 -20.16
N GLU A 15 -2.60 20.01 -19.55
CA GLU A 15 -1.31 19.52 -19.06
C GLU A 15 -1.47 18.40 -18.02
N LYS A 16 -2.50 18.48 -17.17
CA LYS A 16 -2.80 17.48 -16.14
C LYS A 16 -3.70 16.32 -16.61
N ASN A 17 -3.84 16.13 -17.92
CA ASN A 17 -4.69 15.09 -18.53
C ASN A 17 -6.18 15.18 -18.17
N LEU A 18 -6.65 16.38 -17.83
CA LEU A 18 -8.05 16.72 -17.57
C LEU A 18 -8.65 17.55 -18.71
N GLY A 19 -8.13 17.40 -19.93
CA GLY A 19 -8.53 18.18 -21.12
C GLY A 19 -10.03 18.11 -21.45
N GLU A 20 -10.70 17.01 -21.11
CA GLU A 20 -12.16 16.88 -21.26
C GLU A 20 -12.97 17.87 -20.41
N LEU A 21 -12.36 18.46 -19.37
CA LEU A 21 -13.01 19.44 -18.48
C LEU A 21 -12.89 20.87 -19.00
N VAL A 22 -12.02 21.13 -19.98
CA VAL A 22 -11.70 22.48 -20.48
C VAL A 22 -12.97 23.22 -20.93
N GLN A 23 -13.81 22.56 -21.72
CA GLN A 23 -15.06 23.16 -22.22
C GLN A 23 -15.96 23.62 -21.06
N ARG A 24 -16.10 22.78 -20.01
CA ARG A 24 -16.94 23.10 -18.85
C ARG A 24 -16.37 24.20 -17.97
N PHE A 25 -15.06 24.23 -17.80
CA PHE A 25 -14.38 25.27 -17.00
C PHE A 25 -14.36 26.62 -17.72
N GLN A 26 -14.37 26.59 -19.06
CA GLN A 26 -14.52 27.79 -19.88
C GLN A 26 -15.97 28.32 -19.87
N GLU A 27 -16.97 27.43 -19.98
CA GLU A 27 -18.40 27.78 -19.89
C GLU A 27 -18.76 28.42 -18.53
N GLU A 28 -18.18 27.91 -17.44
CA GLU A 28 -18.43 28.38 -16.07
C GLU A 28 -17.44 29.46 -15.60
N GLU A 29 -16.62 30.00 -16.52
CA GLU A 29 -15.62 31.05 -16.27
C GLU A 29 -14.73 30.83 -15.03
N VAL A 30 -14.26 29.59 -14.85
CA VAL A 30 -13.52 29.19 -13.64
C VAL A 30 -12.09 29.75 -13.66
N SER A 31 -11.90 30.89 -13.00
CA SER A 31 -10.58 31.50 -12.79
C SER A 31 -9.73 30.74 -11.76
N GLY A 32 -8.43 31.06 -11.67
CA GLY A 32 -7.52 30.41 -10.73
C GLY A 32 -7.92 30.54 -9.26
N ALA A 33 -8.48 31.69 -8.86
CA ALA A 33 -9.03 31.90 -7.53
C ALA A 33 -10.27 31.02 -7.29
N ALA A 34 -11.19 30.95 -8.26
CA ALA A 34 -12.38 30.11 -8.19
C ALA A 34 -12.02 28.61 -8.12
N LEU A 35 -11.03 28.18 -8.93
CA LEU A 35 -10.50 26.82 -8.92
C LEU A 35 -9.98 26.42 -7.53
N LEU A 36 -9.23 27.31 -6.87
CA LEU A 36 -8.74 27.06 -5.52
C LEU A 36 -9.86 27.08 -4.47
N ALA A 37 -10.97 27.79 -4.72
CA ALA A 37 -12.12 27.85 -3.82
C ALA A 37 -13.09 26.67 -3.97
N LEU A 38 -12.93 25.83 -5.00
CA LEU A 38 -13.79 24.67 -5.22
C LEU A 38 -13.79 23.73 -4.00
N ASN A 39 -15.00 23.41 -3.55
CA ASN A 39 -15.24 22.40 -2.51
C ASN A 39 -15.77 21.10 -3.15
N ASP A 40 -15.84 20.04 -2.35
CA ASP A 40 -16.21 18.71 -2.83
C ASP A 40 -17.55 18.68 -3.57
N ARG A 41 -18.57 19.41 -3.08
CA ARG A 41 -19.89 19.49 -3.71
C ARG A 41 -19.88 20.22 -5.04
N MET A 42 -19.12 21.32 -5.15
CA MET A 42 -18.99 22.08 -6.40
C MET A 42 -18.25 21.25 -7.46
N VAL A 43 -17.22 20.50 -7.07
CA VAL A 43 -16.51 19.60 -8.00
C VAL A 43 -17.41 18.48 -8.48
N GLN A 44 -18.27 17.92 -7.61
CA GLN A 44 -19.25 16.91 -8.02
C GLN A 44 -20.25 17.44 -9.05
N GLN A 45 -20.64 18.71 -8.95
CA GLN A 45 -21.55 19.35 -9.92
C GLN A 45 -20.86 19.69 -11.24
N LEU A 46 -19.63 20.20 -11.18
CA LEU A 46 -18.86 20.64 -12.34
C LEU A 46 -18.27 19.48 -13.16
N VAL A 47 -17.90 18.39 -12.49
CA VAL A 47 -17.21 17.25 -13.09
C VAL A 47 -18.03 15.98 -12.89
N LYS A 48 -18.57 15.40 -13.96
CA LYS A 48 -19.43 14.20 -13.87
C LYS A 48 -18.66 12.89 -13.61
N LYS A 49 -17.38 12.82 -14.01
CA LYS A 49 -16.56 11.61 -13.88
C LYS A 49 -15.90 11.55 -12.49
N ILE A 50 -16.26 10.57 -11.67
CA ILE A 50 -15.72 10.36 -10.31
C ILE A 50 -14.18 10.31 -10.28
N GLY A 51 -13.56 9.67 -11.28
CA GLY A 51 -12.09 9.62 -11.38
C GLY A 51 -11.47 11.01 -11.60
N HIS A 52 -12.08 11.85 -12.44
CA HIS A 52 -11.60 13.21 -12.68
C HIS A 52 -11.85 14.12 -11.46
N GLN A 53 -12.94 13.93 -10.73
CA GLN A 53 -13.20 14.64 -9.47
C GLN A 53 -12.06 14.41 -8.46
N ALA A 54 -11.69 13.14 -8.24
CA ALA A 54 -10.65 12.78 -7.29
C ALA A 54 -9.28 13.35 -7.70
N VAL A 55 -8.91 13.24 -8.99
CA VAL A 55 -7.65 13.79 -9.51
C VAL A 55 -7.62 15.32 -9.40
N LEU A 56 -8.70 16.01 -9.76
CA LEU A 56 -8.79 17.47 -9.65
C LEU A 56 -8.66 17.94 -8.19
N MET A 57 -9.36 17.29 -7.27
CA MET A 57 -9.29 17.61 -5.83
C MET A 57 -7.90 17.39 -5.25
N ASP A 58 -7.21 16.30 -5.64
CA ASP A 58 -5.84 16.04 -5.22
C ASP A 58 -4.86 17.10 -5.76
N LEU A 59 -5.01 17.50 -7.02
CA LEU A 59 -4.20 18.55 -7.62
C LEU A 59 -4.40 19.90 -6.90
N ILE A 60 -5.64 20.32 -6.66
CA ILE A 60 -5.95 21.56 -5.91
C ILE A 60 -5.33 21.50 -4.51
N LYS A 61 -5.46 20.36 -3.81
CA LYS A 61 -4.88 20.16 -2.47
C LYS A 61 -3.36 20.27 -2.48
N LYS A 62 -2.68 19.63 -3.44
CA LYS A 62 -1.22 19.71 -3.62
C LYS A 62 -0.75 21.15 -3.85
N TYR A 63 -1.45 21.92 -4.67
CA TYR A 63 -1.12 23.34 -4.88
C TYR A 63 -1.31 24.18 -3.61
N LYS A 64 -2.37 23.96 -2.83
CA LYS A 64 -2.57 24.65 -1.54
C LYS A 64 -1.45 24.36 -0.55
N GLN A 65 -1.05 23.08 -0.43
CA GLN A 65 0.03 22.66 0.47
C GLN A 65 1.39 23.24 0.07
N ASN A 66 1.70 23.27 -1.24
CA ASN A 66 2.95 23.86 -1.73
C ASN A 66 3.01 25.38 -1.51
N THR A 67 1.86 26.05 -1.50
CA THR A 67 1.78 27.50 -1.27
C THR A 67 1.86 27.85 0.22
N GLN A 68 1.37 26.99 1.12
CA GLN A 68 1.48 27.17 2.57
C GLN A 68 2.86 26.82 3.13
N GLY A 69 3.62 25.92 2.48
CA GLY A 69 4.99 25.58 2.88
C GLY A 69 6.00 26.72 2.74
N LEU A 70 5.66 27.80 2.02
CA LEU A 70 6.51 28.99 1.85
C LEU A 70 6.26 30.08 2.90
N LYS A 71 5.24 29.93 3.76
CA LYS A 71 4.99 30.81 4.91
C LYS A 71 5.24 30.01 6.18
N SER A 72 6.51 29.93 6.59
CA SER A 72 6.90 29.43 7.92
C SER A 72 6.14 30.20 9.00
N PRO A 73 5.53 29.54 9.99
CA PRO A 73 5.08 30.21 11.18
C PRO A 73 6.31 30.56 12.03
N GLU A 74 6.44 31.84 12.31
CA GLU A 74 7.34 32.41 13.31
C GLU A 74 7.09 31.71 14.66
N ASN A 75 8.16 31.15 15.21
CA ASN A 75 8.20 30.45 16.49
C ASN A 75 8.13 31.47 17.63
N PRO A 76 7.37 31.21 18.70
CA PRO A 76 7.72 31.74 20.01
C PRO A 76 7.86 30.59 21.01
N LYS A 77 9.09 30.12 21.18
CA LYS A 77 9.57 29.59 22.46
C LYS A 77 10.10 30.77 23.26
N GLU A 78 9.27 31.38 24.10
CA GLU A 78 9.71 32.07 25.32
C GLU A 78 8.52 32.45 26.21
N ALA A 79 8.24 31.60 27.19
CA ALA A 79 7.74 32.03 28.50
C ALA A 79 8.00 30.86 29.46
N ALA A 80 9.09 31.00 30.20
CA ALA A 80 9.47 30.12 31.29
C ALA A 80 8.59 30.35 32.53
N LEU A 81 8.67 29.35 33.42
CA LEU A 81 8.84 29.48 34.87
C LEU A 81 7.59 29.29 35.78
N VAL A 82 7.81 28.43 36.80
CA VAL A 82 7.22 28.38 38.17
C VAL A 82 5.85 27.66 38.26
N MET A 83 5.64 26.55 38.99
CA MET A 83 6.04 26.26 40.38
C MET A 83 6.44 24.80 40.62
N GLN A 84 7.46 24.64 41.47
CA GLN A 84 7.73 23.46 42.30
C GLN A 84 6.94 23.57 43.62
N THR A 85 6.51 22.43 44.18
CA THR A 85 6.35 22.18 45.64
C THR A 85 6.30 20.64 45.79
N GLU A 86 7.40 19.92 46.05
CA GLU A 86 8.11 19.68 47.32
C GLU A 86 7.43 18.65 48.26
N ALA A 87 8.13 17.50 48.46
CA ALA A 87 8.30 16.69 49.69
C ALA A 87 8.84 15.29 49.27
N ALA A 88 10.15 15.01 49.33
CA ALA A 88 10.94 14.50 50.48
C ALA A 88 10.41 13.12 50.97
N ARG A 89 11.19 12.03 51.09
CA ARG A 89 12.58 11.76 51.58
C ARG A 89 13.09 10.45 50.92
N GLU A 90 14.34 10.25 50.49
CA GLU A 90 15.58 9.96 51.27
C GLU A 90 15.36 8.79 52.26
N ASP A 91 16.07 7.65 52.22
CA ASP A 91 17.54 7.51 52.20
C ASP A 91 18.01 6.03 52.08
N GLU A 92 19.28 5.85 51.65
CA GLU A 92 20.30 4.87 52.14
C GLU A 92 20.05 3.34 52.03
N GLU A 93 21.01 2.42 51.84
CA GLU A 93 22.41 2.36 51.40
C GLU A 93 22.71 0.84 51.20
N THR A 94 23.50 0.52 50.19
CA THR A 94 24.67 -0.42 50.17
C THR A 94 24.59 -1.89 50.66
N SER A 95 25.23 -2.75 49.82
CA SER A 95 26.11 -3.89 50.16
C SER A 95 25.56 -5.34 50.14
N SER A 96 26.03 -6.10 49.14
CA SER A 96 26.26 -7.56 49.19
C SER A 96 27.45 -7.92 50.11
N PRO A 97 27.64 -9.20 50.54
CA PRO A 97 28.49 -10.13 49.75
C PRO A 97 28.23 -11.67 49.92
N VAL A 98 28.77 -12.47 48.96
CA VAL A 98 29.54 -13.77 49.07
C VAL A 98 28.92 -14.94 49.90
N SER A 99 28.98 -16.24 49.59
CA SER A 99 29.44 -17.18 48.53
C SER A 99 29.08 -18.59 49.09
N HIS A 100 28.75 -19.66 48.36
CA HIS A 100 29.67 -20.68 47.82
C HIS A 100 28.86 -21.97 47.47
N GLY A 101 29.37 -22.75 46.51
CA GLY A 101 29.02 -24.16 46.26
C GLY A 101 28.60 -24.42 44.81
N GLU A 102 29.52 -24.47 43.84
CA GLU A 102 30.20 -25.69 43.33
C GLU A 102 29.24 -26.66 42.60
N GLN A 103 29.47 -27.22 41.41
CA GLN A 103 30.58 -27.26 40.45
C GLN A 103 30.03 -27.73 39.08
N MET A 104 30.68 -27.29 38.02
CA MET A 104 30.59 -27.64 36.57
C MET A 104 31.33 -29.00 36.32
N PRO A 105 31.81 -29.40 35.13
CA PRO A 105 31.42 -29.23 33.71
C PRO A 105 31.56 -30.55 32.90
N SER A 106 31.18 -30.57 31.62
CA SER A 106 31.88 -31.45 30.65
C SER A 106 31.92 -30.81 29.25
N PHE A 107 33.14 -30.74 28.71
CA PHE A 107 33.52 -30.14 27.43
C PHE A 107 33.67 -31.24 26.34
N TYR A 108 33.16 -30.96 25.12
CA TYR A 108 33.59 -31.19 23.70
C TYR A 108 34.73 -32.20 23.33
N PRO A 109 35.12 -32.45 22.03
CA PRO A 109 34.60 -32.09 20.67
C PRO A 109 34.62 -33.24 19.61
N SER A 110 34.18 -33.03 18.35
CA SER A 110 34.81 -33.65 17.15
C SER A 110 34.45 -32.94 15.83
N GLU A 111 35.35 -33.04 14.86
CA GLU A 111 35.66 -32.08 13.77
C GLU A 111 35.06 -32.40 12.38
N ASN A 112 34.86 -31.32 11.60
CA ASN A 112 35.03 -31.07 10.15
C ASN A 112 34.63 -32.08 9.04
N LEU A 113 33.90 -31.57 8.03
CA LEU A 113 34.30 -31.70 6.61
C LEU A 113 33.80 -30.50 5.77
N GLU A 114 34.73 -29.92 5.01
CA GLU A 114 34.65 -28.85 4.00
C GLU A 114 33.63 -29.09 2.86
N ASP A 115 33.07 -28.03 2.25
CA ASP A 115 33.52 -27.51 0.94
C ASP A 115 32.59 -26.38 0.42
N GLY A 116 33.14 -25.35 -0.24
CA GLY A 116 32.40 -24.36 -1.03
C GLY A 116 32.51 -22.88 -0.62
N LEU A 117 33.69 -22.28 -0.87
CA LEU A 117 33.97 -20.84 -0.78
C LEU A 117 33.16 -20.01 -1.81
N ILE A 118 32.43 -18.97 -1.36
CA ILE A 118 31.91 -17.91 -2.25
C ILE A 118 32.59 -16.59 -1.87
N ASP A 119 33.28 -16.01 -2.86
CA ASP A 119 34.23 -14.91 -2.77
C ASP A 119 33.60 -13.60 -2.24
N GLN A 120 34.25 -13.01 -1.24
CA GLN A 120 33.76 -11.90 -0.43
C GLN A 120 34.31 -10.54 -0.90
N ARG A 121 34.32 -10.30 -2.21
CA ARG A 121 34.76 -9.01 -2.77
C ARG A 121 33.74 -8.43 -3.74
N VAL A 122 32.85 -7.60 -3.18
CA VAL A 122 32.53 -6.22 -3.59
C VAL A 122 31.49 -5.69 -2.60
N LEU A 123 31.99 -5.27 -1.44
CA LEU A 123 31.28 -4.41 -0.50
C LEU A 123 31.86 -3.00 -0.67
N LYS A 124 31.22 -2.18 -1.50
CA LYS A 124 31.24 -0.73 -1.31
C LYS A 124 29.81 -0.20 -1.28
N GLN A 125 29.41 -0.04 -0.03
CA GLN A 125 28.20 0.52 0.53
C GLN A 125 28.07 2.03 0.28
N ARG A 126 26.87 2.49 -0.08
CA ARG A 126 26.12 3.61 0.57
C ARG A 126 24.77 3.79 -0.12
N ARG A 127 23.65 3.41 0.53
CA ARG A 127 22.75 4.21 1.41
C ARG A 127 21.72 5.03 0.60
N ASN A 128 20.42 5.08 0.88
CA ASN A 128 19.50 4.34 1.75
C ASN A 128 18.10 4.97 1.51
N VAL A 129 17.07 4.21 1.13
CA VAL A 129 15.67 4.55 1.47
C VAL A 129 14.93 3.24 1.77
N LYS A 130 15.02 2.83 3.04
CA LYS A 130 14.04 2.02 3.80
C LYS A 130 13.34 0.91 2.99
N HIS A 131 13.99 -0.25 2.91
CA HIS A 131 13.24 -1.50 2.73
C HIS A 131 12.27 -1.65 3.90
N LEU A 132 10.99 -1.50 3.59
CA LEU A 132 9.89 -1.89 4.46
C LEU A 132 10.13 -3.34 4.91
N ALA A 133 9.99 -3.57 6.21
CA ALA A 133 10.32 -4.80 6.92
C ALA A 133 10.10 -6.08 6.10
N ARG A 134 11.19 -6.83 5.86
CA ARG A 134 11.13 -8.21 5.37
C ARG A 134 10.50 -9.07 6.46
N SER A 135 9.18 -9.03 6.51
CA SER A 135 8.36 -9.87 7.38
C SER A 135 8.56 -11.30 6.92
N LYS A 136 9.12 -12.17 7.79
CA LYS A 136 9.21 -13.61 7.50
C LYS A 136 7.78 -14.10 7.24
N ALA A 137 7.50 -14.57 6.02
CA ALA A 137 6.18 -15.11 5.72
C ALA A 137 5.93 -16.34 6.61
N LEU A 138 4.71 -16.43 7.13
CA LEU A 138 4.29 -17.62 7.84
C LEU A 138 4.18 -18.77 6.82
N GLN A 139 4.54 -19.98 7.25
CA GLN A 139 4.39 -21.18 6.43
C GLN A 139 2.90 -21.51 6.27
N TRP A 140 2.44 -21.77 5.05
CA TRP A 140 1.07 -22.21 4.78
C TRP A 140 0.88 -23.65 5.28
N THR A 141 0.19 -23.84 6.40
CA THR A 141 -0.18 -25.18 6.89
C THR A 141 -1.33 -25.75 6.06
N LYS A 142 -1.39 -27.07 5.90
CA LYS A 142 -2.47 -27.76 5.15
C LYS A 142 -3.87 -27.48 5.69
N SER A 143 -3.96 -27.03 6.95
CA SER A 143 -5.19 -26.57 7.58
C SER A 143 -5.08 -25.06 7.77
N TYR A 144 -5.81 -24.31 6.95
CA TYR A 144 -5.93 -22.86 7.12
C TYR A 144 -6.81 -22.57 8.33
N VAL A 145 -6.37 -21.65 9.18
CA VAL A 145 -7.12 -21.18 10.35
C VAL A 145 -7.64 -19.78 10.05
N LEU A 146 -8.93 -19.55 10.28
CA LEU A 146 -9.54 -18.24 10.04
C LEU A 146 -8.89 -17.17 10.93
N PRO A 147 -8.70 -15.95 10.40
CA PRO A 147 -8.21 -14.84 11.20
C PRO A 147 -9.24 -14.45 12.25
N GLU A 148 -8.78 -13.77 13.30
CA GLU A 148 -9.71 -13.12 14.21
C GLU A 148 -10.40 -11.95 13.50
N PHE A 149 -11.71 -12.09 13.32
CA PHE A 149 -12.55 -11.07 12.71
C PHE A 149 -12.81 -9.91 13.68
N PRO A 150 -13.04 -8.68 13.16
CA PRO A 150 -13.41 -7.55 13.99
C PRO A 150 -14.76 -7.80 14.67
N TYR A 151 -15.00 -7.10 15.77
CA TYR A 151 -16.13 -7.38 16.67
C TYR A 151 -17.50 -7.36 15.97
N ASP A 152 -17.74 -6.41 15.07
CA ASP A 152 -18.97 -6.31 14.29
C ASP A 152 -19.22 -7.54 13.40
N VAL A 153 -18.18 -8.01 12.71
CA VAL A 153 -18.24 -9.25 11.91
C VAL A 153 -18.44 -10.44 12.83
N LYS A 154 -17.73 -10.50 13.97
CA LYS A 154 -17.85 -11.60 14.95
C LYS A 154 -19.27 -11.69 15.53
N CYS A 155 -19.88 -10.57 15.90
CA CYS A 155 -21.26 -10.51 16.38
C CYS A 155 -22.23 -11.01 15.31
N MET A 156 -22.11 -10.52 14.08
CA MET A 156 -22.99 -10.94 12.98
C MET A 156 -22.85 -12.43 12.65
N LEU A 157 -21.63 -12.97 12.69
CA LEU A 157 -21.36 -14.41 12.49
C LEU A 157 -21.93 -15.25 13.63
N ALA A 158 -21.86 -14.77 14.88
CA ALA A 158 -22.42 -15.44 16.04
C ALA A 158 -23.96 -15.44 16.03
N GLU A 159 -24.57 -14.37 15.51
CA GLU A 159 -26.02 -14.25 15.32
C GLU A 159 -26.54 -15.06 14.12
N GLN A 160 -25.66 -15.65 13.31
CA GLN A 160 -25.99 -16.43 12.11
C GLN A 160 -26.90 -15.70 11.11
N LYS A 161 -26.74 -14.37 11.04
CA LYS A 161 -27.50 -13.54 10.10
C LYS A 161 -26.84 -13.55 8.73
N CYS A 162 -27.64 -13.65 7.67
CA CYS A 162 -27.13 -13.54 6.30
C CYS A 162 -26.41 -12.19 6.11
N PRO A 163 -25.13 -12.18 5.69
CA PRO A 163 -24.35 -10.97 5.62
C PRO A 163 -24.82 -10.08 4.45
N ASP A 164 -25.07 -8.82 4.76
CA ASP A 164 -25.34 -7.81 3.74
C ASP A 164 -24.11 -7.56 2.85
N HIS A 165 -24.24 -6.66 1.87
CA HIS A 165 -23.14 -6.37 0.96
C HIS A 165 -21.89 -5.81 1.65
N SER A 166 -22.07 -4.93 2.64
CA SER A 166 -20.95 -4.32 3.36
C SER A 166 -20.19 -5.35 4.20
N MET A 167 -20.94 -6.21 4.89
CA MET A 167 -20.40 -7.26 5.73
C MET A 167 -19.66 -8.32 4.92
N ARG A 168 -20.22 -8.71 3.76
CA ARG A 168 -19.52 -9.57 2.80
C ARG A 168 -18.19 -8.98 2.34
N ILE A 169 -18.15 -7.68 2.04
CA ILE A 169 -16.90 -6.98 1.69
C ILE A 169 -15.91 -7.07 2.85
N ARG A 170 -16.31 -6.74 4.08
CA ARG A 170 -15.43 -6.78 5.26
C ARG A 170 -14.84 -8.17 5.49
N ILE A 171 -15.65 -9.23 5.44
CA ILE A 171 -15.15 -10.60 5.59
C ILE A 171 -14.05 -10.89 4.55
N ILE A 172 -14.30 -10.56 3.28
CA ILE A 172 -13.32 -10.75 2.20
C ILE A 172 -12.04 -9.92 2.42
N GLU A 173 -12.15 -8.71 2.96
CA GLU A 173 -11.01 -7.86 3.30
C GLU A 173 -10.09 -8.50 4.33
N PHE A 174 -10.67 -9.00 5.40
CA PHE A 174 -9.92 -9.65 6.48
C PHE A 174 -9.27 -10.94 6.00
N LEU A 175 -10.00 -11.77 5.23
CA LEU A 175 -9.44 -12.97 4.63
C LEU A 175 -8.28 -12.63 3.68
N GLN A 176 -8.43 -11.62 2.83
CA GLN A 176 -7.36 -11.20 1.92
C GLN A 176 -6.13 -10.69 2.68
N ALA A 177 -6.32 -9.85 3.70
CA ALA A 177 -5.22 -9.33 4.50
C ALA A 177 -4.48 -10.46 5.23
N ASP A 178 -5.21 -11.43 5.77
CA ASP A 178 -4.61 -12.58 6.42
C ASP A 178 -3.82 -13.46 5.44
N MET A 179 -4.42 -13.79 4.28
CA MET A 179 -3.75 -14.57 3.25
C MET A 179 -2.41 -13.97 2.82
N THR A 180 -2.29 -12.64 2.75
CA THR A 180 -1.04 -11.99 2.33
C THR A 180 0.15 -12.27 3.24
N LYS A 181 -0.08 -12.63 4.52
CA LYS A 181 0.98 -13.01 5.48
C LYS A 181 1.76 -14.26 5.03
N TYR A 182 1.14 -15.11 4.23
CA TYR A 182 1.69 -16.39 3.78
C TYR A 182 2.22 -16.36 2.34
N LEU A 183 2.08 -15.23 1.64
CA LEU A 183 2.39 -15.14 0.22
C LEU A 183 3.78 -14.58 -0.08
N GLU A 184 4.64 -14.35 0.92
CA GLU A 184 6.01 -13.84 0.73
C GLU A 184 6.09 -12.56 -0.14
N GLY A 185 5.08 -11.69 -0.04
CA GLY A 185 4.97 -10.48 -0.86
C GLY A 185 4.30 -10.68 -2.23
N SER A 186 3.97 -11.91 -2.61
CA SER A 186 3.13 -12.22 -3.78
C SER A 186 1.68 -11.79 -3.55
N LEU A 187 1.03 -11.37 -4.63
CA LEU A 187 -0.42 -11.16 -4.71
C LEU A 187 -1.13 -12.19 -5.59
N TYR A 188 -0.47 -13.33 -5.81
CA TYR A 188 -0.99 -14.45 -6.60
C TYR A 188 -1.16 -15.69 -5.72
N PRO A 189 -2.22 -15.75 -4.89
CA PRO A 189 -2.57 -17.00 -4.24
C PRO A 189 -2.84 -18.11 -5.28
N SER A 190 -2.47 -19.33 -4.92
CA SER A 190 -2.77 -20.52 -5.71
C SER A 190 -4.26 -20.88 -5.62
N THR A 191 -4.75 -21.67 -6.57
CA THR A 191 -6.13 -22.16 -6.54
C THR A 191 -6.45 -22.91 -5.25
N GLN A 192 -5.48 -23.67 -4.71
CA GLN A 192 -5.65 -24.41 -3.47
C GLN A 192 -5.77 -23.47 -2.26
N GLN A 193 -4.96 -22.42 -2.20
CA GLN A 193 -5.04 -21.44 -1.11
C GLN A 193 -6.42 -20.76 -1.03
N TYR A 194 -7.03 -20.45 -2.18
CA TYR A 194 -8.41 -19.98 -2.19
C TYR A 194 -9.40 -21.04 -1.69
N ASN A 195 -9.21 -22.31 -2.06
CA ASN A 195 -10.08 -23.39 -1.62
C ASN A 195 -10.01 -23.58 -0.11
N ASP A 196 -8.80 -23.64 0.45
CA ASP A 196 -8.58 -23.88 1.88
C ASP A 196 -9.24 -22.79 2.73
N VAL A 197 -9.09 -21.52 2.34
CA VAL A 197 -9.68 -20.37 3.05
C VAL A 197 -11.19 -20.39 3.01
N VAL A 198 -11.77 -20.65 1.83
CA VAL A 198 -13.23 -20.70 1.68
C VAL A 198 -13.81 -21.91 2.40
N ASN A 199 -13.13 -23.06 2.34
CA ASN A 199 -13.54 -24.24 3.09
C ASN A 199 -13.52 -23.99 4.59
N ALA A 200 -12.47 -23.36 5.11
CA ALA A 200 -12.41 -22.99 6.53
C ALA A 200 -13.55 -22.04 6.93
N LEU A 201 -13.85 -21.05 6.08
CA LEU A 201 -14.96 -20.11 6.29
C LEU A 201 -16.31 -20.83 6.39
N LEU A 202 -16.61 -21.70 5.43
CA LEU A 202 -17.88 -22.41 5.35
C LEU A 202 -18.00 -23.53 6.39
N GLN A 203 -16.88 -24.15 6.79
CA GLN A 203 -16.86 -25.11 7.91
C GLN A 203 -17.16 -24.41 9.24
N ALA A 204 -16.60 -23.22 9.48
CA ALA A 204 -16.87 -22.45 10.69
C ALA A 204 -18.27 -21.82 10.70
N HIS A 205 -18.79 -21.45 9.52
CA HIS A 205 -20.06 -20.75 9.36
C HIS A 205 -20.91 -21.38 8.24
N PRO A 206 -21.55 -22.55 8.48
CA PRO A 206 -22.30 -23.28 7.45
C PRO A 206 -23.48 -22.49 6.86
N PHE A 207 -24.08 -21.57 7.62
CA PHE A 207 -25.19 -20.72 7.16
C PHE A 207 -24.79 -19.80 5.98
N LEU A 208 -23.49 -19.58 5.74
CA LEU A 208 -23.00 -18.82 4.59
C LEU A 208 -23.09 -19.59 3.26
N ASP A 209 -23.47 -20.86 3.30
CA ASP A 209 -23.68 -21.76 2.16
C ASP A 209 -25.10 -22.34 2.13
N GLU A 210 -26.09 -21.60 2.62
CA GLU A 210 -27.49 -22.05 2.72
C GLU A 210 -28.05 -22.55 1.37
N ASP A 211 -27.70 -21.88 0.27
CA ASP A 211 -28.12 -22.23 -1.10
C ASP A 211 -27.19 -23.27 -1.79
N GLY A 212 -26.16 -23.77 -1.11
CA GLY A 212 -25.15 -24.69 -1.65
C GLY A 212 -24.23 -24.10 -2.73
N CYS A 213 -24.30 -22.79 -2.97
CA CYS A 213 -23.49 -22.06 -3.95
C CYS A 213 -22.45 -21.11 -3.32
N GLY A 214 -22.43 -21.01 -1.99
CA GLY A 214 -21.56 -20.15 -1.21
C GLY A 214 -20.09 -20.37 -1.55
N PHE A 215 -19.63 -21.61 -1.71
CA PHE A 215 -18.24 -21.90 -2.05
C PHE A 215 -17.76 -21.11 -3.28
N PHE A 216 -18.54 -21.11 -4.36
CA PHE A 216 -18.17 -20.42 -5.59
C PHE A 216 -18.27 -18.89 -5.44
N LEU A 217 -19.27 -18.40 -4.71
CA LEU A 217 -19.47 -16.97 -4.45
C LEU A 217 -18.30 -16.37 -3.64
N TRP A 218 -17.97 -16.99 -2.50
CA TRP A 218 -16.88 -16.55 -1.63
C TRP A 218 -15.52 -16.67 -2.33
N LYS A 219 -15.29 -17.79 -3.03
CA LYS A 219 -14.06 -17.97 -3.82
C LYS A 219 -13.93 -16.91 -4.92
N ARG A 220 -15.02 -16.59 -5.62
CA ARG A 220 -15.02 -15.55 -6.66
C ARG A 220 -14.75 -14.18 -6.05
N ALA A 221 -15.44 -13.80 -4.98
CA ALA A 221 -15.27 -12.52 -4.31
C ALA A 221 -13.82 -12.33 -3.83
N LEU A 222 -13.21 -13.38 -3.26
CA LEU A 222 -11.82 -13.36 -2.80
C LEU A 222 -10.83 -13.23 -3.97
N LYS A 223 -11.04 -13.97 -5.07
CA LYS A 223 -10.24 -13.83 -6.30
C LYS A 223 -10.35 -12.42 -6.89
N ASP A 224 -11.55 -11.87 -6.94
CA ASP A 224 -11.80 -10.52 -7.46
C ASP A 224 -11.12 -9.47 -6.57
N ARG A 225 -11.10 -9.67 -5.25
CA ARG A 225 -10.36 -8.78 -4.33
C ARG A 225 -8.87 -8.72 -4.66
N PHE A 226 -8.18 -9.87 -4.76
CA PHE A 226 -6.77 -9.89 -5.16
C PHE A 226 -6.54 -9.32 -6.56
N LYS A 227 -7.47 -9.55 -7.50
CA LYS A 227 -7.43 -8.93 -8.84
C LYS A 227 -7.47 -7.40 -8.76
N TYR A 228 -8.33 -6.81 -7.93
CA TYR A 228 -8.43 -5.36 -7.78
C TYR A 228 -7.21 -4.76 -7.05
N VAL A 229 -6.70 -5.42 -6.01
CA VAL A 229 -5.46 -5.00 -5.33
C VAL A 229 -4.27 -4.93 -6.31
N ARG A 230 -4.17 -5.88 -7.24
CA ARG A 230 -3.10 -5.90 -8.26
C ARG A 230 -3.28 -4.89 -9.39
N ARG A 231 -4.49 -4.39 -9.63
CA ARG A 231 -4.77 -3.49 -10.76
C ARG A 231 -3.86 -2.24 -10.75
N PRO A 232 -3.75 -1.47 -9.66
CA PRO A 232 -2.92 -0.25 -9.62
C PRO A 232 -1.41 -0.51 -9.44
N ILE A 233 -0.98 -1.76 -9.21
CA ILE A 233 0.43 -2.04 -8.91
C ILE A 233 1.23 -2.13 -10.22
N GLU A 234 2.22 -1.26 -10.35
CA GLU A 234 3.11 -1.18 -11.51
C GLU A 234 4.54 -1.63 -11.20
N ASP A 235 4.98 -1.58 -9.94
CA ASP A 235 6.38 -1.78 -9.55
C ASP A 235 6.72 -3.21 -9.07
N ASP A 236 5.74 -4.03 -8.69
CA ASP A 236 5.99 -5.40 -8.23
C ASP A 236 6.37 -6.31 -9.40
N GLU A 237 7.59 -6.88 -9.39
CA GLU A 237 8.11 -7.69 -10.49
C GLU A 237 7.19 -8.86 -10.88
N GLN A 238 6.59 -9.54 -9.89
CA GLN A 238 5.72 -10.68 -10.14
C GLN A 238 4.40 -10.22 -10.78
N VAL A 239 3.86 -9.07 -10.36
CA VAL A 239 2.72 -8.42 -11.00
C VAL A 239 3.05 -8.00 -12.42
N ILE A 240 4.20 -7.38 -12.68
CA ILE A 240 4.64 -6.98 -14.03
C ILE A 240 4.73 -8.20 -14.94
N ARG A 241 5.46 -9.26 -14.53
CA ARG A 241 5.60 -10.51 -15.31
C ARG A 241 4.25 -11.10 -15.70
N ASN A 242 3.32 -11.16 -14.74
CA ASN A 242 1.99 -11.73 -14.97
C ASN A 242 1.08 -10.81 -15.79
N LYS A 243 1.17 -9.48 -15.64
CA LYS A 243 0.50 -8.52 -16.53
C LYS A 243 1.01 -8.64 -17.96
N CYS A 244 2.32 -8.79 -18.17
CA CYS A 244 2.90 -9.03 -19.50
C CYS A 244 2.42 -10.33 -20.14
N LYS A 245 2.19 -11.39 -19.33
CA LYS A 245 1.77 -12.72 -19.81
C LYS A 245 0.27 -12.83 -20.08
N PHE A 246 -0.57 -12.26 -19.22
CA PHE A 246 -2.02 -12.48 -19.22
C PHE A 246 -2.86 -11.20 -19.34
N GLY A 247 -2.23 -10.03 -19.23
CA GLY A 247 -2.91 -8.75 -19.40
C GLY A 247 -3.39 -8.57 -20.83
N HIS A 248 -4.63 -8.08 -20.99
CA HIS A 248 -5.11 -7.67 -22.30
C HIS A 248 -4.32 -6.44 -22.72
N ARG A 249 -3.53 -6.55 -23.80
CA ARG A 249 -2.79 -5.43 -24.36
C ARG A 249 -3.79 -4.46 -24.98
N LYS A 250 -4.35 -3.55 -24.18
CA LYS A 250 -4.95 -2.34 -24.73
C LYS A 250 -3.81 -1.44 -25.19
N GLY A 251 -3.50 -1.49 -26.48
CA GLY A 251 -2.72 -0.45 -27.18
C GLY A 251 -1.20 -0.56 -27.20
N GLN A 252 -0.58 -1.62 -26.69
CA GLN A 252 0.87 -1.82 -26.84
C GLN A 252 1.16 -2.85 -27.94
N THR A 253 1.35 -2.35 -29.17
CA THR A 253 2.18 -3.02 -30.17
C THR A 253 3.50 -3.36 -29.49
N ARG A 254 3.90 -4.62 -29.59
CA ARG A 254 5.14 -5.14 -29.05
C ARG A 254 6.29 -4.31 -29.66
N LYS A 255 6.79 -3.28 -28.96
CA LYS A 255 8.02 -2.62 -29.40
C LYS A 255 9.08 -3.72 -29.44
N SER A 256 9.53 -4.01 -30.65
CA SER A 256 10.53 -5.02 -30.90
C SER A 256 11.85 -4.55 -30.30
N ILE A 257 12.78 -5.45 -30.00
CA ILE A 257 14.16 -5.07 -29.61
C ILE A 257 14.80 -4.17 -30.69
N ALA A 258 14.33 -4.25 -31.94
CA ALA A 258 14.73 -3.33 -33.00
C ALA A 258 14.23 -1.89 -32.77
N ASP A 259 13.06 -1.67 -32.17
CA ASP A 259 12.56 -0.33 -31.85
C ASP A 259 13.39 0.37 -30.78
N ILE A 260 13.95 -0.39 -29.82
CA ILE A 260 14.87 0.16 -28.79
C ILE A 260 16.17 0.63 -29.44
N ARG A 261 16.70 -0.13 -30.41
CA ARG A 261 17.91 0.25 -31.16
C ARG A 261 17.69 1.45 -32.08
N PHE A 262 16.48 1.60 -32.65
CA PHE A 262 16.16 2.77 -33.50
C PHE A 262 16.06 4.07 -32.69
N ASP A 263 15.53 4.02 -31.47
CA ASP A 263 15.44 5.19 -30.58
C ASP A 263 16.84 5.63 -30.09
N GLU A 264 17.78 4.69 -29.84
CA GLU A 264 19.19 5.02 -29.53
C GLU A 264 19.92 5.66 -30.71
N ILE A 265 19.74 5.15 -31.94
CA ILE A 265 20.41 5.70 -33.13
C ILE A 265 19.93 7.14 -33.43
N LYS A 266 18.64 7.44 -33.25
CA LYS A 266 18.13 8.81 -33.39
C LYS A 266 18.70 9.77 -32.34
N LEU A 267 18.87 9.30 -31.10
CA LEU A 267 19.44 10.12 -30.02
C LEU A 267 20.91 10.47 -30.26
N VAL A 268 21.68 9.56 -30.86
CA VAL A 268 23.09 9.83 -31.21
C VAL A 268 23.20 10.81 -32.38
N GLN A 269 22.31 10.71 -33.39
CA GLN A 269 22.39 11.55 -34.58
C GLN A 269 21.99 13.02 -34.33
N ILE A 270 21.08 13.26 -33.39
CA ILE A 270 20.69 14.62 -32.98
C ILE A 270 21.83 15.30 -32.18
N LYS A 271 22.65 14.52 -31.46
CA LYS A 271 23.75 15.04 -30.63
C LYS A 271 25.01 15.41 -31.42
N LEU A 272 25.14 14.96 -32.67
CA LEU A 272 26.26 15.27 -33.56
C LEU A 272 25.98 16.42 -34.54
N SER A 273 24.77 17.01 -34.48
CA SER A 273 24.31 18.07 -35.39
C SER A 273 24.10 19.42 -34.69
N ALA A 274 24.65 19.60 -33.48
CA ALA A 274 24.60 20.85 -32.71
C ALA A 274 26.00 21.32 -32.35
#